data_AF-A0A7S3T552-F1
#
_entry.id   AF-A0A7S3T552-F1
#
_cell.length_a   1.000
_cell.length_b   1.000
_cell.length_c   1.000
_cell.angle_alpha   90.00
_cell.angle_beta   90.00
_cell.angle_gamma   90.00
#
_symmetry.space_group_name_H-M   'P 1'
#
loop_
_entity.id
_entity.type
_entity.pdbx_description
1 polymer ?
#
loop_
_entity_poly.entity_id
_entity_poly.type
_entity_poly.pdbx_seq_one_letter_code
_entity_poly.pdbx_strand_id
1 'polypeptide(L)'
;GAALRLRLREPLAGRAVGLAVWRRPGSRADALLLGVEPAKLSLLELDEVSGTLRTRASFSFDALAAELGPRDAPLPVRLRCDPTGEVGLMLAFSTLLLAVPLDATCVGTHVAQPEERSSGASATDGAAAVATAAANA
;
A
#
# COMPACT_ATOMS: atom_id res chain seq x y z
N GLY A 1 14.88 4.66 32.01
CA GLY A 1 14.16 5.25 30.86
C GLY A 1 14.49 4.46 29.61
N ALA A 2 13.54 4.25 28.71
CA ALA A 2 13.81 3.60 27.43
C ALA A 2 14.67 4.51 26.56
N ALA A 3 15.83 4.04 26.11
CA ALA A 3 16.68 4.75 25.17
C ALA A 3 16.29 4.37 23.74
N LEU A 4 16.01 5.36 22.90
CA LEU A 4 15.81 5.14 21.47
C LEU A 4 17.14 4.66 20.85
N ARG A 5 17.11 3.52 20.16
CA ARG A 5 18.28 2.96 19.46
C ARG A 5 17.94 2.81 17.97
N LEU A 6 18.78 3.39 17.11
CA LEU A 6 18.69 3.20 15.67
C LEU A 6 19.00 1.73 15.35
N ARG A 7 17.98 0.95 14.94
CA ARG A 7 18.16 -0.46 14.56
C ARG A 7 18.61 -0.64 13.11
N LEU A 8 18.13 0.22 12.21
CA LEU A 8 18.31 0.07 10.77
C LEU A 8 18.40 1.44 10.10
N ARG A 9 19.32 1.57 9.15
CA ARG A 9 19.40 2.71 8.24
C ARG A 9 19.77 2.18 6.86
N GLU A 10 18.84 2.33 5.91
CA GLU A 10 19.03 1.84 4.54
C GLU A 10 18.67 2.95 3.55
N PRO A 11 19.52 3.25 2.56
CA PRO A 11 19.18 4.21 1.51
C PRO A 11 18.14 3.60 0.56
N LEU A 12 17.16 4.41 0.17
CA LEU A 12 16.12 4.00 -0.78
C LEU A 12 16.49 4.44 -2.20
N ALA A 13 16.23 3.57 -3.18
CA ALA A 13 16.36 3.90 -4.60
C ALA A 13 15.13 4.69 -5.07
N GLY A 14 15.09 5.99 -4.75
CA GLY A 14 14.01 6.90 -5.11
C GLY A 14 13.45 7.65 -3.91
N ARG A 15 12.50 8.55 -4.18
CA ARG A 15 11.86 9.33 -3.13
C ARG A 15 10.69 8.56 -2.53
N ALA A 16 10.79 8.28 -1.23
CA ALA A 16 9.67 7.73 -0.46
C ALA A 16 8.56 8.78 -0.33
N VAL A 17 7.33 8.37 -0.64
CA VAL A 17 6.15 9.25 -0.61
C VAL A 17 5.06 8.77 0.32
N GLY A 18 5.12 7.51 0.76
CA GLY A 18 4.22 6.97 1.75
C GLY A 18 4.81 5.75 2.43
N LEU A 19 4.47 5.55 3.70
CA LEU A 19 4.84 4.37 4.47
C LEU A 19 3.62 3.92 5.27
N ALA A 20 3.32 2.63 5.20
CA ALA A 20 2.29 1.99 6.01
C ALA A 20 2.83 0.67 6.58
N VAL A 21 2.33 0.29 7.74
CA VAL A 21 2.59 -1.03 8.31
C VAL A 21 1.50 -1.97 7.80
N TRP A 22 1.91 -3.13 7.34
CA TRP A 22 1.02 -4.21 6.94
C TRP A 22 1.35 -5.45 7.76
N ARG A 23 0.34 -5.98 8.45
CA ARG A 23 0.47 -7.27 9.14
C ARG A 23 -0.23 -8.32 8.30
N ARG A 24 0.55 -9.27 7.78
CA ARG A 24 -0.01 -10.44 7.12
C ARG A 24 -0.94 -11.19 8.10
N PRO A 25 -2.15 -11.60 7.67
CA PRO A 25 -3.02 -12.45 8.48
C PRO A 25 -2.27 -13.67 9.04
N GLY A 26 -2.36 -13.88 10.35
CA GLY A 26 -1.67 -14.97 11.05
C GLY A 26 -0.16 -14.79 11.27
N SER A 27 0.45 -13.69 10.81
CA SER A 27 1.85 -13.38 11.07
C SER A 27 2.04 -12.59 12.36
N ARG A 28 3.12 -12.88 13.09
CA ARG A 28 3.59 -12.04 14.21
C ARG A 28 4.56 -10.94 13.77
N ALA A 29 5.12 -11.07 12.57
CA ALA A 29 6.01 -10.07 11.98
C ALA A 29 5.20 -9.09 11.13
N ASP A 30 5.49 -7.82 11.33
CA ASP A 30 4.99 -6.73 10.51
C ASP A 30 5.89 -6.58 9.27
N ALA A 31 5.27 -6.25 8.15
CA ALA A 31 5.93 -5.83 6.95
C ALA A 31 5.62 -4.35 6.69
N LEU A 32 6.43 -3.72 5.85
CA LEU A 32 6.31 -2.33 5.48
C LEU A 32 5.81 -2.24 4.05
N LEU A 33 4.76 -1.48 3.85
CA LEU A 33 4.32 -1.08 2.52
C LEU A 33 4.89 0.32 2.26
N LEU A 34 5.75 0.44 1.26
CA LEU A 34 6.48 1.65 0.91
C LEU A 34 6.04 2.16 -0.47
N GLY A 35 5.53 3.38 -0.53
CA GLY A 35 5.28 4.08 -1.78
C GLY A 35 6.53 4.86 -2.22
N VAL A 36 6.92 4.72 -3.48
CA VAL A 36 8.09 5.39 -4.09
C VAL A 36 7.66 6.10 -5.38
N GLU A 37 8.12 7.33 -5.59
CA GLU A 37 7.88 8.08 -6.82
C GLU A 37 8.50 7.39 -8.06
N PRO A 38 7.88 7.54 -9.26
CA PRO A 38 6.62 8.26 -9.50
C PRO A 38 5.37 7.45 -9.16
N ALA A 39 5.44 6.12 -9.22
CA ALA A 39 4.27 5.26 -9.04
C ALA A 39 4.64 3.82 -8.71
N LYS A 40 5.42 3.61 -7.66
CA LYS A 40 5.84 2.28 -7.22
C LYS A 40 5.38 1.99 -5.81
N LEU A 41 5.03 0.73 -5.59
CA LEU A 41 4.69 0.21 -4.28
C LEU A 41 5.58 -0.99 -3.99
N SER A 42 6.28 -0.98 -2.86
CA SER A 42 7.14 -2.09 -2.44
C SER A 42 6.66 -2.64 -1.11
N LEU A 43 6.55 -3.97 -1.04
CA LEU A 43 6.30 -4.70 0.19
C LEU A 43 7.63 -5.20 0.73
N LEU A 44 8.04 -4.69 1.89
CA LEU A 44 9.34 -4.94 2.51
C LEU A 44 9.16 -5.71 3.82
N GLU A 45 10.04 -6.67 4.07
CA GLU A 45 10.12 -7.39 5.34
C GLU A 45 11.49 -7.13 5.97
N LEU A 46 11.54 -6.92 7.28
CA LEU A 46 12.82 -6.93 7.99
C LEU A 46 13.29 -8.38 8.12
N ASP A 47 14.43 -8.69 7.51
CA ASP A 47 15.13 -9.93 7.79
C ASP A 47 15.93 -9.74 9.08
N GLU A 48 15.43 -10.30 10.18
CA GLU A 48 16.06 -10.20 11.50
C GLU A 48 17.43 -10.91 11.57
N VAL A 49 17.74 -11.81 10.63
CA VAL A 49 19.04 -12.50 10.59
C VAL A 49 20.11 -11.61 9.99
N SER A 50 19.83 -11.02 8.82
CA SER A 50 20.78 -10.11 8.16
C SER A 50 20.71 -8.68 8.69
N GLY A 51 19.62 -8.31 9.37
CA GLY A 51 19.35 -6.94 9.78
C GLY A 51 19.08 -6.00 8.61
N THR A 52 18.54 -6.51 7.49
CA THR A 52 18.29 -5.73 6.26
C THR A 52 16.81 -5.77 5.85
N LEU A 53 16.37 -4.80 5.05
CA LEU A 53 15.05 -4.89 4.43
C LEU A 53 15.13 -5.77 3.19
N ARG A 54 14.31 -6.82 3.17
CA ARG A 54 14.10 -7.64 1.98
C ARG A 54 12.84 -7.16 1.26
N THR A 55 12.98 -6.81 -0.01
CA THR A 55 11.82 -6.62 -0.88
C THR A 55 11.17 -7.97 -1.16
N ARG A 56 9.94 -8.13 -0.69
CA ARG A 56 9.12 -9.31 -0.96
C ARG A 56 8.42 -9.17 -2.30
N ALA A 57 7.73 -8.05 -2.49
CA ALA A 57 7.02 -7.72 -3.72
C ALA A 57 7.25 -6.27 -4.14
N SER A 58 7.16 -5.99 -5.44
CA SER A 58 7.16 -4.64 -5.99
C SER A 58 6.12 -4.51 -7.09
N PHE A 59 5.36 -3.43 -7.07
CA PHE A 59 4.33 -3.11 -8.04
C PHE A 59 4.71 -1.78 -8.71
N SER A 60 4.86 -1.78 -10.03
CA SER A 60 5.03 -0.57 -10.83
C SER A 60 3.72 -0.22 -11.51
N PHE A 61 3.34 1.05 -11.43
CA PHE A 61 2.19 1.64 -12.10
C PHE A 61 2.63 2.70 -13.13
N ASP A 62 3.87 2.59 -13.63
CA ASP A 62 4.46 3.57 -14.55
C ASP A 62 3.68 3.62 -15.89
N ALA A 63 3.17 2.48 -16.36
CA ALA A 63 2.33 2.44 -17.58
C ALA A 63 1.00 3.18 -17.39
N LEU A 64 0.36 3.01 -16.22
CA LEU A 64 -0.84 3.78 -15.86
C LEU A 64 -0.53 5.28 -15.75
N ALA A 65 0.64 5.65 -15.22
CA ALA A 65 1.09 7.04 -15.15
C ALA A 65 1.14 7.70 -16.53
N ALA A 66 1.62 6.96 -17.54
CA ALA A 66 1.80 7.46 -18.90
C ALA A 66 0.48 7.82 -19.58
N GLU A 67 -0.60 7.06 -19.33
CA GLU A 67 -1.92 7.34 -19.92
C GLU A 67 -2.58 8.60 -19.39
N LEU A 68 -2.24 8.98 -18.16
CA LEU A 68 -2.86 10.11 -17.49
C LEU A 68 -2.36 11.48 -17.99
N GLY A 69 -1.32 11.50 -18.82
CA GLY A 69 -0.71 12.73 -19.35
C GLY A 69 0.02 13.57 -18.29
N PRO A 70 0.58 14.74 -18.70
CA PRO A 70 1.22 15.66 -17.77
C PRO A 70 0.20 16.21 -16.77
N ARG A 71 0.58 16.26 -15.48
CA ARG A 71 -0.30 16.70 -14.41
C ARG A 71 0.24 17.93 -13.70
N ASP A 72 -0.70 18.79 -13.32
CA ASP A 72 -0.45 19.86 -12.36
C ASP A 72 -0.01 19.26 -11.01
N ALA A 73 0.71 20.06 -10.24
CA ALA A 73 1.47 19.69 -9.04
C ALA A 73 0.93 18.45 -8.28
N PRO A 74 1.74 17.41 -8.07
CA PRO A 74 1.28 16.15 -7.49
C PRO A 74 0.78 16.38 -6.06
N LEU A 75 -0.43 15.91 -5.75
CA LEU A 75 -0.85 15.74 -4.37
C LEU A 75 0.05 14.68 -3.71
N PRO A 76 0.31 14.78 -2.41
CA PRO A 76 1.09 13.77 -1.71
C PRO A 76 0.42 12.41 -1.85
N VAL A 77 1.20 11.40 -2.25
CA VAL A 77 0.74 10.01 -2.31
C VAL A 77 0.24 9.60 -0.93
N ARG A 78 -0.98 9.08 -0.87
CA ARG A 78 -1.56 8.56 0.37
C ARG A 78 -1.57 7.06 0.31
N LEU A 79 -0.85 6.45 1.25
CA LEU A 79 -0.80 5.01 1.41
C LEU A 79 -1.58 4.58 2.65
N ARG A 80 -2.42 3.56 2.49
CA ARG A 80 -3.20 2.93 3.56
C ARG A 80 -3.18 1.42 3.36
N CYS A 81 -3.26 0.69 4.46
CA CYS A 81 -3.59 -0.73 4.44
C CYS A 81 -4.98 -0.87 5.04
N ASP A 82 -5.76 -1.81 4.51
CA ASP A 82 -7.02 -2.17 5.15
C ASP A 82 -6.75 -2.89 6.51
N PRO A 83 -7.66 -2.80 7.50
CA PRO A 83 -7.51 -3.45 8.80
C PRO A 83 -7.39 -4.97 8.79
N THR A 84 -7.98 -5.67 7.81
CA THR A 84 -7.87 -7.13 7.64
C THR A 84 -6.51 -7.52 7.07
N GLY A 85 -5.81 -6.59 6.43
CA GLY A 85 -4.52 -6.83 5.82
C GLY A 85 -4.62 -7.60 4.51
N GLU A 86 -5.74 -7.49 3.79
CA GLU A 86 -5.93 -8.12 2.50
C GLU A 86 -5.68 -7.15 1.34
N VAL A 87 -5.74 -5.84 1.59
CA VAL A 87 -5.58 -4.82 0.53
C VAL A 87 -4.69 -3.65 0.97
N GLY A 88 -3.76 -3.28 0.09
CA GLY A 88 -3.02 -2.02 0.13
C GLY A 88 -3.68 -0.99 -0.80
N LEU A 89 -3.94 0.21 -0.29
CA LEU A 89 -4.57 1.31 -1.02
C LEU A 89 -3.58 2.45 -1.22
N MET A 90 -3.37 2.85 -2.47
CA MET A 90 -2.52 3.99 -2.83
C MET A 90 -3.30 4.99 -3.67
N LEU A 91 -3.45 6.23 -3.19
CA LEU A 91 -3.89 7.33 -4.03
C LEU A 91 -2.69 7.90 -4.80
N ALA A 92 -2.57 7.53 -6.06
CA ALA A 92 -1.51 7.95 -6.98
C ALA A 92 -1.99 9.06 -7.92
N PHE A 93 -1.06 9.90 -8.37
CA PHE A 93 -1.28 10.94 -9.38
C PHE A 93 -2.44 11.91 -9.10
N SER A 94 -2.81 12.07 -7.83
CA SER A 94 -3.98 12.86 -7.38
C SER A 94 -5.35 12.35 -7.83
N THR A 95 -5.45 11.34 -8.71
CA THR A 95 -6.72 10.92 -9.32
C THR A 95 -6.90 9.42 -9.51
N LEU A 96 -5.88 8.60 -9.25
CA LEU A 96 -6.01 7.15 -9.32
C LEU A 96 -5.95 6.55 -7.92
N LEU A 97 -7.03 5.90 -7.51
CA LEU A 97 -7.01 5.01 -6.36
C LEU A 97 -6.62 3.62 -6.85
N LEU A 98 -5.45 3.16 -6.43
CA LEU A 98 -4.93 1.83 -6.71
C LEU A 98 -5.19 0.93 -5.50
N ALA A 99 -5.85 -0.20 -5.75
CA ALA A 99 -6.07 -1.25 -4.76
C ALA A 99 -5.23 -2.47 -5.13
N VAL A 100 -4.28 -2.81 -4.27
CA VAL A 100 -3.35 -3.91 -4.47
C VAL A 100 -3.72 -5.02 -3.49
N PRO A 101 -4.17 -6.20 -3.97
CA PRO A 101 -4.36 -7.33 -3.08
C PRO A 101 -3.02 -7.71 -2.46
N LEU A 102 -3.01 -7.87 -1.14
CA LEU A 102 -1.86 -8.26 -0.34
C LEU A 102 -2.16 -9.61 0.30
N ASP A 103 -1.40 -10.61 -0.08
CA ASP A 103 -1.51 -11.94 0.50
C ASP A 103 -0.13 -12.54 0.79
N ALA A 104 -0.13 -13.75 1.34
CA ALA A 104 1.09 -14.49 1.63
C ALA A 104 1.88 -14.89 0.38
N THR A 105 1.30 -14.77 -0.81
CA THR A 105 1.89 -15.16 -2.09
C THR A 105 2.45 -13.97 -2.86
N CYS A 106 2.17 -12.72 -2.45
CA CYS A 106 2.76 -11.52 -3.02
C CYS A 106 4.30 -11.58 -2.93
N VAL A 107 4.92 -12.05 -4.01
CA VAL A 107 6.36 -12.19 -4.18
C VAL A 107 6.71 -11.80 -5.62
N GLY A 108 7.83 -11.09 -5.81
CA GLY A 108 8.33 -10.73 -7.13
C GLY A 108 7.92 -9.34 -7.60
N THR A 109 7.85 -9.13 -8.92
CA THR A 109 7.58 -7.83 -9.52
C THR A 109 6.33 -7.90 -10.38
N HIS A 110 5.38 -7.01 -10.12
CA HIS A 110 4.19 -6.77 -10.95
C HIS A 110 4.32 -5.44 -11.67
N VAL A 111 3.95 -5.40 -12.95
CA VAL A 111 3.88 -4.17 -13.74
C VAL A 111 2.44 -4.04 -14.22
N ALA A 112 1.70 -3.11 -13.60
CA ALA A 112 0.30 -2.93 -13.90
C ALA A 112 0.13 -2.40 -15.33
N GLN A 113 -0.70 -3.09 -16.12
CA GLN A 113 -1.04 -2.68 -17.47
C GLN A 113 -2.31 -1.83 -17.49
N PRO A 114 -2.48 -0.88 -18.43
CA PRO A 114 -3.71 -0.11 -18.62
C PRO A 114 -5.02 -0.90 -18.67
N GLU A 115 -4.97 -2.07 -19.28
CA GLU A 115 -6.11 -2.97 -19.45
C GLU A 115 -6.48 -3.74 -18.18
N GLU A 116 -5.67 -3.69 -17.12
CA GLU A 116 -5.97 -4.28 -15.81
C GLU A 116 -7.09 -3.48 -15.13
N ARG A 117 -8.32 -3.69 -15.61
CA ARG A 117 -9.54 -3.34 -14.89
C ARG A 117 -9.89 -4.50 -13.98
N SER A 118 -10.29 -4.19 -12.75
CA SER A 118 -10.74 -5.20 -11.78
C SER A 118 -11.79 -6.13 -12.41
N SER A 119 -11.45 -7.38 -12.64
CA SER A 119 -12.45 -8.44 -12.78
C SER A 119 -12.83 -8.90 -11.37
N GLY A 120 -14.00 -8.47 -10.90
CA GLY A 120 -14.68 -9.09 -9.76
C GLY A 120 -14.68 -8.32 -8.44
N ALA A 121 -15.63 -7.40 -8.30
CA ALA A 121 -16.64 -7.51 -7.24
C ALA A 121 -17.84 -6.65 -7.67
N SER A 122 -18.92 -7.32 -8.07
CA SER A 122 -20.24 -6.69 -8.09
C SER A 122 -20.52 -6.17 -6.69
N ALA A 123 -20.53 -4.84 -6.51
CA ALA A 123 -21.10 -4.22 -5.34
C ALA A 123 -22.62 -4.44 -5.40
N THR A 124 -23.09 -5.58 -4.88
CA THR A 124 -24.49 -5.77 -4.51
C THR A 124 -24.59 -5.74 -3.00
N ASP A 125 -25.08 -4.59 -2.52
CA ASP A 125 -25.79 -4.30 -1.29
C ASP A 125 -25.29 -4.90 0.04
N GLY A 126 -24.69 -3.99 0.83
CA GLY A 126 -24.45 -4.15 2.26
C GLY A 126 -24.61 -2.84 3.00
N ALA A 127 -25.62 -2.03 2.67
CA ALA A 127 -26.05 -0.92 3.53
C ALA A 127 -26.76 -1.47 4.78
N ALA A 128 -26.00 -2.11 5.67
CA ALA A 128 -26.50 -2.47 7.00
C ALA A 128 -26.31 -1.27 7.94
N ALA A 129 -27.36 -0.45 7.97
CA ALA A 129 -27.78 0.48 9.02
C ALA A 129 -26.78 0.76 10.18
N VAL A 130 -26.21 1.96 10.19
CA VAL A 130 -25.84 2.61 11.45
C VAL A 130 -27.14 3.03 12.13
N ALA A 131 -27.65 2.18 13.01
CA ALA A 131 -28.73 2.57 13.92
C ALA A 131 -28.20 3.65 14.87
N THR A 132 -28.57 4.91 14.61
CA THR A 132 -28.40 5.99 15.57
C THR A 132 -29.39 5.78 16.70
N ALA A 133 -29.00 5.01 17.71
CA ALA A 133 -29.72 4.94 18.97
C ALA A 133 -28.98 5.79 20.01
N ALA A 134 -29.29 7.09 20.04
CA ALA A 134 -29.24 7.89 21.26
C ALA A 134 -29.96 9.24 21.10
N ALA A 135 -30.80 9.53 22.11
CA ALA A 135 -31.21 10.85 22.61
C ALA A 135 -32.60 11.41 22.20
N ASN A 136 -33.56 11.16 23.10
CA ASN A 136 -34.44 12.13 23.77
C ASN A 136 -35.29 13.11 22.93
N ALA A 137 -36.61 12.86 22.92
CA ALA A 137 -37.65 13.82 23.29
C ALA A 137 -38.91 13.05 23.73
#